data_AF-A0A2N3A8W1-F1
#
_entry.id   AF-A0A2N3A8W1-F1
#
_cell.length_a   1.000
_cell.length_b   1.000
_cell.length_c   1.000
_cell.angle_alpha   90.00
_cell.angle_beta   90.00
_cell.angle_gamma   90.00
#
_symmetry.space_group_name_H-M   'P 1'
#
loop_
_entity.id
_entity.type
_entity.pdbx_description
1 polymer ?
#
loop_
_entity_poly.entity_id
_entity_poly.type
_entity_poly.pdbx_seq_one_letter_code
_entity_poly.pdbx_strand_id
1 'polypeptide(L)'
;MKKTLKGNFNHFAQLRFDAEQLLCLANSNSDSYIQTSLARSSILLSIVSLEVLINMVIDEFVPKTLPDVFIEDMKKWPTVKKWRFIPEIVSNKKIDPSKTPFQYLKPLFEVRNSFVHAEPETFIVSMVLKKDPNSKNWIVDENQNPDEFSFIKLSKDPANWLPKDGERIKQITDSLISFLNISIDGLVFKDDWWISDRYYSSDGQCITLKRRHQNEINMQPT
;
A
#
# COMPACT_ATOMS: atom_id res chain seq x y z
N MET A 1 -33.63 -24.06 6.03
CA MET A 1 -32.67 -24.79 5.17
C MET A 1 -31.31 -24.12 5.34
N LYS A 2 -30.25 -24.84 5.75
CA LYS A 2 -28.90 -24.27 5.88
C LYS A 2 -28.22 -24.32 4.50
N LYS A 3 -27.76 -23.18 3.96
CA LYS A 3 -26.91 -23.13 2.77
C LYS A 3 -25.46 -22.96 3.20
N THR A 4 -24.57 -23.81 2.69
CA THR A 4 -23.12 -23.65 2.85
C THR A 4 -22.62 -22.71 1.76
N LEU A 5 -21.92 -21.64 2.14
CA LEU A 5 -21.33 -20.67 1.22
C LEU A 5 -19.82 -20.74 1.32
N LYS A 6 -19.12 -20.68 0.18
CA LYS A 6 -17.67 -20.49 0.13
C LYS A 6 -17.39 -18.99 0.04
N GLY A 7 -16.83 -18.42 1.10
CA GLY A 7 -16.47 -17.01 1.16
C GLY A 7 -15.03 -16.75 0.73
N ASN A 8 -14.81 -15.63 0.03
CA ASN A 8 -13.51 -14.99 -0.13
C ASN A 8 -13.52 -13.69 0.66
N PHE A 9 -12.70 -13.62 1.72
CA PHE A 9 -12.56 -12.42 2.52
C PHE A 9 -11.79 -11.36 1.74
N ASN A 10 -12.32 -10.14 1.73
CA ASN A 10 -11.65 -8.99 1.14
C ASN A 10 -10.58 -8.46 2.10
N HIS A 11 -9.38 -9.04 2.01
CA HIS A 11 -8.24 -8.63 2.83
C HIS A 11 -7.74 -7.22 2.47
N PHE A 12 -7.90 -6.80 1.21
CA PHE A 12 -7.55 -5.45 0.78
C PHE A 12 -8.32 -4.41 1.61
N ALA A 13 -9.65 -4.52 1.66
CA ALA A 13 -10.50 -3.56 2.34
C ALA A 13 -10.15 -3.49 3.83
N GLN A 14 -9.91 -4.63 4.47
CA GLN A 14 -9.50 -4.69 5.87
C GLN A 14 -8.23 -3.88 6.13
N LEU A 15 -7.16 -4.23 5.42
CA LEU A 15 -5.84 -3.61 5.60
C LEU A 15 -5.90 -2.11 5.31
N ARG A 16 -6.71 -1.73 4.32
CA ARG A 16 -6.91 -0.34 3.97
C ARG A 16 -7.62 0.45 5.08
N PHE A 17 -8.71 -0.09 5.63
CA PHE A 17 -9.40 0.54 6.75
C PHE A 17 -8.51 0.63 8.00
N ASP A 18 -7.76 -0.42 8.31
CA ASP A 18 -6.82 -0.43 9.43
C ASP A 18 -5.74 0.65 9.23
N ALA A 19 -5.20 0.80 8.01
CA ALA A 19 -4.24 1.86 7.69
C ALA A 19 -4.81 3.27 7.92
N GLU A 20 -6.06 3.50 7.52
CA GLU A 20 -6.74 4.79 7.69
C GLU A 20 -7.05 5.08 9.17
N GLN A 21 -7.52 4.08 9.92
CA GLN A 21 -7.76 4.23 11.36
C GLN A 21 -6.47 4.55 12.11
N LEU A 22 -5.37 3.84 11.82
CA LEU A 22 -4.07 4.11 12.44
C LEU A 22 -3.57 5.52 12.11
N LEU A 23 -3.83 6.02 10.90
CA LEU A 23 -3.49 7.40 10.52
C LEU A 23 -4.29 8.43 11.31
N CYS A 24 -5.60 8.22 11.45
CA CYS A 24 -6.47 9.07 12.27
C CYS A 24 -6.01 9.09 13.74
N LEU A 25 -5.66 7.92 14.28
CA LEU A 25 -5.10 7.82 15.64
C LEU A 25 -3.75 8.53 15.74
N ALA A 26 -2.87 8.42 14.74
CA ALA A 26 -1.58 9.11 14.74
C ALA A 26 -1.74 10.64 14.75
N ASN A 27 -2.70 11.16 13.97
CA ASN A 27 -3.00 12.59 13.89
C ASN A 27 -3.59 13.16 15.19
N SER A 28 -4.24 12.33 16.01
CA SER A 28 -4.89 12.75 17.26
C SER A 28 -4.07 12.43 18.51
N ASN A 29 -2.93 11.75 18.38
CA ASN A 29 -2.07 11.39 19.50
C ASN A 29 -1.09 12.52 19.85
N SER A 30 -0.93 12.81 21.14
CA SER A 30 0.01 13.81 21.65
C SER A 30 1.40 13.25 21.96
N ASP A 31 1.53 11.93 22.13
CA ASP A 31 2.80 11.27 22.35
C ASP A 31 3.51 11.06 21.00
N SER A 32 4.69 11.66 20.85
CA SER A 32 5.46 11.63 19.61
C SER A 32 5.91 10.23 19.22
N TYR A 33 6.24 9.38 20.20
CA TYR A 33 6.64 8.00 19.94
C TYR A 33 5.46 7.17 19.43
N ILE A 34 4.30 7.29 20.09
CA ILE A 34 3.08 6.59 19.67
C ILE A 34 2.66 7.09 18.28
N GLN A 35 2.68 8.41 18.05
CA GLN A 35 2.37 9.02 16.77
C GLN A 35 3.21 8.45 15.63
N THR A 36 4.54 8.43 15.78
CA THR A 36 5.46 7.87 14.77
C THR A 36 5.19 6.38 14.55
N SER A 37 4.95 5.61 15.63
CA SER A 37 4.68 4.18 15.52
C SER A 37 3.38 3.88 14.75
N LEU A 38 2.32 4.64 15.02
CA LEU A 38 1.04 4.55 14.32
C LEU A 38 1.16 4.98 12.85
N ALA A 39 1.83 6.11 12.58
CA ALA A 39 2.06 6.60 11.22
C ALA A 39 2.84 5.57 10.38
N ARG A 40 3.90 4.98 10.95
CA ARG A 40 4.68 3.92 10.32
C ARG A 40 3.85 2.68 10.00
N SER A 41 3.00 2.27 10.94
CA SER A 41 2.10 1.13 10.73
C SER A 41 1.08 1.42 9.62
N SER A 42 0.52 2.63 9.60
CA SER A 42 -0.39 3.10 8.55
C SER A 42 0.28 3.11 7.16
N ILE A 43 1.52 3.60 7.06
CA ILE A 43 2.30 3.57 5.81
C ILE A 43 2.45 2.14 5.30
N LEU A 44 2.90 1.22 6.16
CA LEU A 44 3.14 -0.17 5.77
C LEU A 44 1.85 -0.87 5.34
N LEU A 45 0.76 -0.71 6.10
CA LEU A 45 -0.53 -1.29 5.75
C LEU A 45 -1.11 -0.71 4.47
N SER A 46 -0.90 0.58 4.20
CA SER A 46 -1.28 1.19 2.92
C SER A 46 -0.59 0.50 1.75
N ILE A 47 0.71 0.25 1.86
CA ILE A 47 1.50 -0.44 0.81
C ILE A 47 1.06 -1.89 0.63
N VAL A 48 0.90 -2.63 1.74
CA VAL A 48 0.49 -4.04 1.71
C VAL A 48 -0.93 -4.18 1.19
N SER A 49 -1.84 -3.26 1.52
CA SER A 49 -3.19 -3.27 0.93
C SER A 49 -3.13 -3.21 -0.59
N LEU A 50 -2.35 -2.29 -1.17
CA LEU A 50 -2.19 -2.18 -2.62
C LEU A 50 -1.68 -3.50 -3.24
N GLU A 51 -0.73 -4.18 -2.60
CA GLU A 51 -0.26 -5.50 -3.04
C GLU A 51 -1.39 -6.54 -3.06
N VAL A 52 -2.20 -6.58 -2.00
CA VAL A 52 -3.36 -7.49 -1.92
C VAL A 52 -4.37 -7.18 -3.02
N LEU A 53 -4.66 -5.91 -3.30
CA LEU A 53 -5.56 -5.53 -4.40
C LEU A 53 -5.04 -6.03 -5.75
N ILE A 54 -3.75 -5.86 -6.02
CA ILE A 54 -3.13 -6.30 -7.28
C ILE A 54 -3.27 -7.80 -7.46
N ASN A 55 -3.07 -8.57 -6.38
CA ASN A 55 -3.25 -10.03 -6.42
C ASN A 55 -4.74 -10.40 -6.63
N MET A 56 -5.67 -9.71 -5.97
CA MET A 56 -7.10 -9.91 -6.19
C MET A 56 -7.52 -9.61 -7.63
N VAL A 57 -6.96 -8.56 -8.23
CA VAL A 57 -7.23 -8.17 -9.63
C VAL A 57 -6.74 -9.26 -10.59
N ILE A 58 -5.59 -9.89 -10.29
CA ILE A 58 -5.10 -11.04 -11.07
C ILE A 58 -6.09 -12.19 -11.00
N ASP A 59 -6.56 -12.53 -9.80
CA ASP A 59 -7.46 -13.67 -9.60
C ASP A 59 -8.83 -13.49 -10.28
N GLU A 60 -9.34 -12.26 -10.31
CA GLU A 60 -10.68 -11.98 -10.83
C GLU A 60 -10.68 -11.63 -12.33
N PHE A 61 -9.80 -10.73 -12.77
CA PHE A 61 -9.97 -10.05 -14.06
C PHE A 61 -9.05 -10.58 -15.16
N VAL A 62 -8.04 -11.38 -14.83
CA VAL A 62 -7.17 -11.97 -15.84
C VAL A 62 -7.94 -13.05 -16.60
N PRO A 63 -7.91 -13.06 -17.95
CA PRO A 63 -8.67 -14.02 -18.73
C PRO A 63 -8.32 -15.47 -18.39
N LYS A 64 -9.34 -16.26 -18.03
CA LYS A 64 -9.22 -17.71 -17.77
C LYS A 64 -8.93 -18.54 -19.03
N THR A 65 -8.88 -17.90 -20.20
CA THR A 65 -8.43 -18.51 -21.45
C THR A 65 -6.92 -18.64 -21.53
N LEU A 66 -6.17 -17.94 -20.67
CA LEU A 66 -4.74 -18.13 -20.54
C LEU A 66 -4.43 -19.49 -19.88
N PRO A 67 -3.33 -20.16 -20.27
CA PRO A 67 -2.93 -21.41 -19.63
C PRO A 67 -2.74 -21.24 -18.12
N ASP A 68 -3.20 -22.20 -17.32
CA ASP A 68 -3.09 -22.15 -15.85
C ASP A 68 -1.65 -21.91 -15.38
N VAL A 69 -0.66 -22.55 -16.03
CA VAL A 69 0.77 -22.37 -15.78
C VAL A 69 1.19 -20.90 -15.88
N PHE A 70 0.66 -20.17 -16.87
CA PHE A 70 0.95 -18.75 -17.04
C PHE A 70 0.39 -17.91 -15.90
N ILE A 71 -0.86 -18.21 -15.47
CA ILE A 71 -1.50 -17.52 -14.36
C ILE A 71 -0.74 -17.80 -13.05
N GLU A 72 -0.34 -19.04 -12.80
CA GLU A 72 0.45 -19.43 -11.64
C GLU A 72 1.81 -18.74 -11.59
N ASP A 73 2.48 -18.61 -12.73
CA ASP A 73 3.76 -17.89 -12.79
C ASP A 73 3.58 -16.40 -12.60
N MET A 74 2.51 -15.81 -13.15
CA MET A 74 2.21 -14.39 -12.94
C MET A 74 1.95 -14.08 -11.45
N LYS A 75 1.33 -15.00 -10.71
CA LYS A 75 1.15 -14.87 -9.25
C LYS A 75 2.47 -14.80 -8.47
N LYS A 76 3.57 -15.33 -9.02
CA LYS A 76 4.91 -15.29 -8.42
C LYS A 76 5.69 -14.03 -8.81
N TRP A 77 5.21 -13.24 -9.77
CA TRP A 77 5.93 -12.05 -10.21
C TRP A 77 6.01 -10.99 -9.11
N PRO A 78 7.06 -10.14 -9.13
CA PRO A 78 7.12 -8.96 -8.29
C PRO A 78 5.89 -8.06 -8.50
N THR A 79 5.39 -7.45 -7.44
CA THR A 79 4.16 -6.64 -7.46
C THR A 79 4.21 -5.49 -8.48
N VAL A 80 5.36 -4.86 -8.65
CA VAL A 80 5.58 -3.83 -9.70
C VAL A 80 5.37 -4.40 -11.09
N LYS A 81 5.86 -5.62 -11.35
CA LYS A 81 5.69 -6.31 -12.63
C LYS A 81 4.22 -6.68 -12.84
N LYS A 82 3.55 -7.25 -11.83
CA LYS A 82 2.12 -7.56 -11.87
C LYS A 82 1.30 -6.32 -12.27
N TRP A 83 1.48 -5.21 -11.55
CA TRP A 83 0.75 -3.97 -11.80
C TRP A 83 0.94 -3.47 -13.23
N ARG A 84 2.17 -3.54 -13.76
CA ARG A 84 2.46 -3.14 -15.15
C ARG A 84 1.70 -3.96 -16.19
N PHE A 85 1.67 -5.29 -16.02
CA PHE A 85 1.16 -6.21 -17.05
C PHE A 85 -0.35 -6.41 -16.99
N ILE A 86 -0.99 -6.16 -15.84
CA ILE A 86 -2.45 -6.30 -15.70
C ILE A 86 -3.22 -5.52 -16.78
N PRO A 87 -2.97 -4.20 -17.01
CA PRO A 87 -3.66 -3.45 -18.06
C PRO A 87 -3.47 -3.99 -19.48
N GLU A 88 -2.27 -4.51 -19.78
CA GLU A 88 -1.95 -5.09 -21.09
C GLU A 88 -2.74 -6.39 -21.32
N ILE A 89 -2.87 -7.21 -20.29
CA ILE A 89 -3.55 -8.51 -20.36
C ILE A 89 -5.06 -8.36 -20.34
N VAL A 90 -5.59 -7.48 -19.48
CA VAL A 90 -7.04 -7.34 -19.25
C VAL A 90 -7.71 -6.47 -20.31
N SER A 91 -7.04 -5.37 -20.70
CA SER A 91 -7.65 -4.34 -21.55
C SER A 91 -6.80 -3.95 -22.77
N ASN A 92 -5.71 -4.67 -23.05
CA ASN A 92 -4.77 -4.37 -24.14
C ASN A 92 -4.22 -2.92 -24.10
N LYS A 93 -4.05 -2.36 -22.90
CA LYS A 93 -3.50 -1.01 -22.68
C LYS A 93 -2.07 -1.08 -22.19
N LYS A 94 -1.15 -0.46 -22.92
CA LYS A 94 0.26 -0.35 -22.53
C LYS A 94 0.45 0.81 -21.56
N ILE A 95 1.19 0.56 -20.49
CA ILE A 95 1.56 1.59 -19.52
C ILE A 95 2.96 2.13 -19.84
N ASP A 96 3.08 3.46 -19.86
CA ASP A 96 4.36 4.16 -19.92
C ASP A 96 5.00 4.22 -18.52
N PRO A 97 6.12 3.52 -18.27
CA PRO A 97 6.74 3.48 -16.95
C PRO A 97 7.39 4.81 -16.54
N SER A 98 7.53 5.76 -17.45
CA SER A 98 8.09 7.09 -17.17
C SER A 98 7.06 8.07 -16.61
N LYS A 99 5.78 7.70 -16.54
CA LYS A 99 4.69 8.60 -16.12
C LYS A 99 4.19 8.31 -14.72
N THR A 100 3.66 9.34 -14.07
CA THR A 100 2.89 9.16 -12.84
C THR A 100 1.54 8.51 -13.15
N PRO A 101 1.00 7.69 -12.24
CA PRO A 101 1.56 7.34 -10.93
C PRO A 101 2.56 6.15 -10.96
N PHE A 102 2.87 5.55 -12.12
CA PHE A 102 3.72 4.35 -12.19
C PHE A 102 5.09 4.54 -11.51
N GLN A 103 5.70 5.71 -11.67
CA GLN A 103 6.99 6.04 -11.04
C GLN A 103 7.01 5.85 -9.52
N TYR A 104 5.84 5.89 -8.86
CA TYR A 104 5.75 5.67 -7.41
C TYR A 104 5.84 4.20 -7.00
N LEU A 105 5.52 3.24 -7.88
CA LEU A 105 5.42 1.82 -7.52
C LEU A 105 6.72 1.27 -6.95
N LYS A 106 7.83 1.46 -7.66
CA LYS A 106 9.12 0.90 -7.24
C LYS A 106 9.57 1.49 -5.89
N PRO A 107 9.65 2.82 -5.72
CA PRO A 107 9.97 3.41 -4.42
C PRO A 107 9.02 2.98 -3.30
N LEU A 108 7.72 2.86 -3.59
CA LEU A 108 6.72 2.46 -2.59
C LEU A 108 6.97 1.05 -2.05
N PHE A 109 7.32 0.10 -2.92
CA PHE A 109 7.69 -1.26 -2.48
C PHE A 109 9.08 -1.32 -1.86
N GLU A 110 10.00 -0.43 -2.24
CA GLU A 110 11.30 -0.27 -1.57
C GLU A 110 11.13 0.20 -0.11
N VAL A 111 10.19 1.11 0.17
CA VAL A 111 9.83 1.50 1.56
C VAL A 111 9.47 0.28 2.40
N ARG A 112 8.52 -0.53 1.93
CA ARG A 112 8.09 -1.73 2.64
C ARG A 112 9.25 -2.72 2.81
N ASN A 113 10.03 -2.95 1.77
CA ASN A 113 11.13 -3.90 1.82
C ASN A 113 12.25 -3.44 2.76
N SER A 114 12.61 -2.15 2.75
CA SER A 114 13.62 -1.59 3.65
C SER A 114 13.27 -1.78 5.13
N PHE A 115 11.98 -1.79 5.45
CA PHE A 115 11.51 -1.98 6.82
C PHE A 115 11.35 -3.45 7.20
N VAL A 116 10.72 -4.25 6.33
CA VAL A 116 10.36 -5.64 6.61
C VAL A 116 11.54 -6.60 6.43
N HIS A 117 12.45 -6.27 5.52
CA HIS A 117 13.64 -7.05 5.18
C HIS A 117 14.91 -6.25 5.49
N ALA A 118 14.89 -5.48 6.58
CA ALA A 118 16.02 -4.65 6.98
C ALA A 118 17.26 -5.54 7.19
N GLU A 119 18.21 -5.45 6.28
CA GLU A 119 19.56 -5.95 6.51
C GLU A 119 20.32 -4.90 7.33
N PRO A 120 21.25 -5.29 8.22
CA PRO A 120 22.12 -4.32 8.87
C PRO A 120 22.95 -3.58 7.82
N GLU A 121 22.50 -2.39 7.41
CA GLU A 121 23.26 -1.56 6.48
C GLU A 121 24.44 -0.91 7.22
N THR A 122 25.66 -1.23 6.82
CA THR A 122 26.83 -0.40 7.12
C THR A 122 26.77 0.84 6.25
N PHE A 123 26.36 1.98 6.81
CA PHE A 123 26.37 3.26 6.14
C PHE A 123 27.62 4.05 6.55
N ILE A 124 28.31 4.64 5.57
CA ILE A 124 29.44 5.55 5.81
C ILE A 124 28.85 6.95 6.05
N VAL A 125 28.69 7.35 7.31
CA VAL A 125 28.27 8.72 7.61
C VAL A 125 29.47 9.65 7.51
N SER A 126 29.39 10.63 6.62
CA SER A 126 30.27 11.80 6.67
C SER A 126 29.71 12.80 7.70
N MET A 127 29.95 12.55 8.99
CA MET A 127 29.51 13.45 10.05
C MET A 127 30.42 14.67 10.14
N VAL A 128 29.85 15.87 10.08
CA VAL A 128 30.54 17.08 10.55
C VAL A 128 30.47 17.06 12.07
N LEU A 129 31.55 16.60 12.70
CA LEU A 129 31.65 16.54 14.14
C LEU A 129 31.91 17.95 14.68
N LYS A 130 30.98 18.50 15.47
CA LYS A 130 31.24 19.70 16.28
C LYS A 130 31.77 19.27 17.64
N LYS A 131 32.89 19.86 18.06
CA LYS A 131 33.44 19.61 19.39
C LYS A 131 32.57 20.33 20.41
N ASP A 132 31.98 19.58 21.33
CA ASP A 132 31.28 20.15 22.47
C ASP A 132 32.30 20.96 23.32
N PRO A 133 32.08 22.25 23.57
CA PRO A 133 32.95 23.03 24.45
C PRO A 133 33.03 22.46 25.88
N ASN A 134 31.99 21.75 26.32
CA ASN A 134 31.81 21.30 27.70
C ASN A 134 31.92 19.78 27.87
N SER A 135 32.18 19.01 26.80
CA SER A 135 32.42 17.58 26.91
C SER A 135 33.53 17.11 25.97
N LYS A 136 34.10 15.94 26.25
CA LYS A 136 35.05 15.29 25.35
C LYS A 136 34.37 14.63 24.14
N ASN A 137 33.05 14.74 24.04
CA ASN A 137 32.26 14.06 23.01
C ASN A 137 32.08 14.97 21.79
N TRP A 138 31.96 14.34 20.63
CA TRP A 138 31.60 15.02 19.40
C TRP A 138 30.08 14.97 19.24
N ILE A 139 29.49 16.08 18.80
CA ILE A 139 28.05 16.18 18.53
C ILE A 139 27.84 16.13 17.02
N VAL A 140 26.85 15.34 16.59
CA VAL A 140 26.45 15.22 15.18
C VAL A 140 25.68 16.47 14.76
N ASP A 141 26.04 17.07 13.62
CA ASP A 141 25.22 18.13 13.03
C ASP A 141 23.97 17.52 12.39
N GLU A 142 22.84 17.62 13.07
CA GLU A 142 21.54 17.06 12.66
C GLU A 142 20.91 17.74 11.41
N ASN A 143 21.56 18.77 10.85
CA ASN A 143 21.03 19.52 9.70
C ASN A 143 21.28 18.88 8.32
N GLN A 144 21.81 17.66 8.24
CA GLN A 144 21.88 16.94 6.97
C GLN A 144 20.57 16.16 6.73
N ASN A 145 19.96 16.42 5.58
CA ASN A 145 18.71 15.77 5.15
C ASN A 145 18.90 14.25 5.22
N PRO A 146 18.02 13.50 5.92
CA PRO A 146 18.07 12.06 5.90
C PRO A 146 17.93 11.58 4.46
N ASP A 147 18.66 10.53 4.09
CA ASP A 147 18.47 9.87 2.80
C ASP A 147 16.98 9.63 2.56
N GLU A 148 16.45 10.06 1.41
CA GLU A 148 15.03 9.89 1.07
C GLU A 148 14.84 8.88 -0.06
N PHE A 149 13.70 8.19 -0.06
CA PHE A 149 13.21 7.48 -1.22
C PHE A 149 12.80 8.48 -2.31
N SER A 150 13.48 8.40 -3.45
CA SER A 150 13.19 9.23 -4.63
C SER A 150 11.71 9.16 -5.04
N PHE A 151 11.19 10.25 -5.62
CA PHE A 151 9.79 10.47 -6.04
C PHE A 151 8.72 10.53 -4.92
N ILE A 152 8.84 9.73 -3.87
CA ILE A 152 7.87 9.71 -2.76
C ILE A 152 8.26 10.64 -1.61
N LYS A 153 9.52 11.11 -1.57
CA LYS A 153 10.06 12.06 -0.58
C LYS A 153 9.78 11.58 0.85
N LEU A 154 10.08 10.30 1.10
CA LEU A 154 9.94 9.68 2.41
C LEU A 154 11.34 9.39 2.95
N SER A 155 11.60 9.71 4.22
CA SER A 155 12.87 9.35 4.87
C SER A 155 13.14 7.84 4.77
N LYS A 156 14.39 7.43 4.58
CA LYS A 156 14.80 6.02 4.71
C LYS A 156 14.82 5.57 6.16
N ASP A 157 14.94 6.50 7.11
CA ASP A 157 14.85 6.19 8.54
C ASP A 157 13.37 6.17 8.97
N PRO A 158 12.82 4.99 9.34
CA PRO A 158 11.43 4.84 9.76
C PRO A 158 11.10 5.56 11.08
N ALA A 159 12.10 5.95 11.87
CA ALA A 159 11.89 6.75 13.08
C ALA A 159 11.41 8.19 12.76
N ASN A 160 11.61 8.64 11.52
CA ASN A 160 11.23 9.97 11.05
C ASN A 160 9.90 9.99 10.28
N TRP A 161 9.15 8.89 10.24
CA TRP A 161 7.88 8.82 9.52
C TRP A 161 6.75 9.41 10.36
N LEU A 162 6.24 10.56 9.91
CA LEU A 162 5.22 11.33 10.61
C LEU A 162 3.83 11.12 9.97
N PRO A 163 2.74 11.54 10.63
CA PRO A 163 1.39 11.40 10.07
C PRO A 163 1.23 12.03 8.68
N LYS A 164 1.87 13.18 8.43
CA LYS A 164 1.92 13.82 7.11
C LYS A 164 2.47 12.91 6.00
N ASP A 165 3.37 12.00 6.36
CA ASP A 165 3.96 11.05 5.43
C ASP A 165 3.00 9.88 5.18
N GLY A 166 2.27 9.46 6.22
CA GLY A 166 1.13 8.55 6.09
C GLY A 166 0.07 9.07 5.12
N GLU A 167 -0.30 10.34 5.22
CA GLU A 167 -1.22 10.99 4.27
C GLU A 167 -0.68 10.99 2.83
N ARG A 168 0.62 11.30 2.66
CA ARG A 168 1.27 11.26 1.35
C ARG A 168 1.22 9.86 0.74
N ILE A 169 1.55 8.83 1.51
CA ILE A 169 1.52 7.43 1.06
C ILE A 169 0.09 6.98 0.75
N LYS A 170 -0.90 7.42 1.55
CA LYS A 170 -2.32 7.22 1.26
C LYS A 170 -2.71 7.82 -0.11
N GLN A 171 -2.34 9.08 -0.37
CA GLN A 171 -2.63 9.73 -1.65
C GLN A 171 -1.96 9.04 -2.85
N ILE A 172 -0.71 8.58 -2.67
CA ILE A 172 0.01 7.83 -3.70
C ILE A 172 -0.68 6.49 -3.99
N THR A 173 -1.04 5.74 -2.95
CA THR A 173 -1.76 4.46 -3.11
C THR A 173 -3.12 4.67 -3.76
N ASP A 174 -3.88 5.69 -3.36
CA ASP A 174 -5.17 6.06 -3.97
C ASP A 174 -5.03 6.40 -5.46
N SER A 175 -3.97 7.13 -5.82
CA SER A 175 -3.66 7.47 -7.20
C SER A 175 -3.32 6.22 -8.02
N LEU A 176 -2.55 5.28 -7.46
CA LEU A 176 -2.21 4.01 -8.10
C LEU A 176 -3.44 3.12 -8.30
N ILE A 177 -4.33 3.04 -7.31
CA ILE A 177 -5.58 2.28 -7.40
C ILE A 177 -6.50 2.89 -8.47
N SER A 178 -6.66 4.22 -8.45
CA SER A 178 -7.50 4.95 -9.42
C SER A 178 -6.98 4.77 -10.84
N PHE A 179 -5.66 4.87 -11.05
CA PHE A 179 -5.05 4.66 -12.34
C PHE A 179 -5.20 3.21 -12.81
N LEU A 180 -5.01 2.23 -11.92
CA LEU A 180 -5.24 0.82 -12.24
C LEU A 180 -6.68 0.61 -12.71
N ASN A 181 -7.65 1.14 -11.97
CA ASN A 181 -9.07 1.08 -12.32
C ASN A 181 -9.34 1.63 -13.74
N ILE A 182 -8.84 2.82 -14.06
CA ILE A 182 -8.99 3.42 -15.40
C ILE A 182 -8.32 2.54 -16.48
N SER A 183 -7.17 1.97 -16.16
CA SER A 183 -6.37 1.16 -17.08
C SER A 183 -6.99 -0.21 -17.37
N ILE A 184 -7.89 -0.69 -16.51
CA ILE A 184 -8.68 -1.91 -16.71
C ILE A 184 -10.19 -1.64 -16.89
N ASP A 185 -10.53 -0.52 -17.55
CA ASP A 185 -11.91 -0.19 -17.96
C ASP A 185 -12.92 -0.12 -16.81
N GLY A 186 -12.48 0.35 -15.65
CA GLY A 186 -13.35 0.60 -14.50
C GLY A 186 -13.71 -0.64 -13.67
N LEU A 187 -13.08 -1.79 -13.94
CA LEU A 187 -13.45 -3.05 -13.31
C LEU A 187 -13.23 -3.08 -11.79
N VAL A 188 -12.23 -2.36 -11.25
CA VAL A 188 -11.91 -2.36 -9.82
C VAL A 188 -13.05 -1.74 -8.99
N PHE A 189 -13.59 -0.61 -9.45
CA PHE A 189 -14.63 0.13 -8.73
C PHE A 189 -16.05 -0.31 -9.10
N LYS A 190 -16.20 -1.16 -10.12
CA LYS A 190 -17.49 -1.67 -10.55
C LYS A 190 -18.18 -2.43 -9.42
N ASP A 191 -19.42 -2.06 -9.12
CA ASP A 191 -20.29 -2.71 -8.14
C ASP A 191 -19.64 -2.88 -6.74
N ASP A 192 -18.79 -1.93 -6.34
CA ASP A 192 -18.03 -1.97 -5.09
C ASP A 192 -17.18 -3.26 -4.92
N TRP A 193 -16.71 -3.84 -6.03
CA TRP A 193 -15.95 -5.11 -6.05
C TRP A 193 -14.78 -5.08 -5.06
N TRP A 194 -13.96 -4.04 -5.14
CA TRP A 194 -12.74 -3.89 -4.37
C TRP A 194 -12.95 -3.78 -2.85
N ILE A 195 -14.17 -3.51 -2.36
CA ILE A 195 -14.44 -3.31 -0.92
C ILE A 195 -15.48 -4.26 -0.32
N SER A 196 -16.00 -5.19 -1.13
CA SER A 196 -17.04 -6.13 -0.70
C SER A 196 -16.47 -7.52 -0.45
N ASP A 197 -17.02 -8.23 0.54
CA ASP A 197 -16.77 -9.66 0.69
C ASP A 197 -17.68 -10.43 -0.27
N ARG A 198 -17.16 -11.54 -0.84
CA ARG A 198 -17.90 -12.33 -1.83
C ARG A 198 -18.09 -13.77 -1.36
N TYR A 199 -19.32 -14.25 -1.50
CA TYR A 199 -19.72 -15.59 -1.10
C TYR A 199 -20.35 -16.30 -2.29
N TYR A 200 -19.89 -17.52 -2.56
CA TYR A 200 -20.41 -18.32 -3.65
C TYR A 200 -21.19 -19.50 -3.08
N SER A 201 -22.42 -19.69 -3.55
CA SER A 201 -23.18 -20.90 -3.29
C SER A 201 -22.71 -22.05 -4.18
N SER A 202 -23.11 -23.27 -3.84
CA SER A 202 -22.75 -24.50 -4.57
C SER A 202 -23.25 -24.53 -6.02
N ASP A 203 -24.28 -23.75 -6.34
CA ASP A 203 -24.84 -23.58 -7.69
C ASP A 203 -24.18 -22.42 -8.47
N GLY A 204 -23.13 -21.80 -7.92
CA GLY A 204 -22.35 -20.75 -8.57
C GLY A 204 -22.90 -19.34 -8.44
N GLN A 205 -24.01 -19.12 -7.71
CA GLN A 205 -24.50 -17.76 -7.46
C GLN A 205 -23.55 -17.00 -6.51
N CYS A 206 -23.26 -15.75 -6.85
CA CYS A 206 -22.44 -14.86 -6.02
C CYS A 206 -23.35 -13.97 -5.16
N ILE A 207 -23.07 -13.94 -3.86
CA ILE A 207 -23.67 -13.03 -2.89
C ILE A 207 -22.58 -12.05 -2.45
N THR A 208 -22.83 -10.76 -2.66
CA THR A 208 -21.95 -9.68 -2.24
C THR A 208 -22.43 -9.14 -0.90
N LEU A 209 -21.56 -9.12 0.10
CA LEU A 209 -21.83 -8.49 1.40
C LEU A 209 -20.95 -7.23 1.53
N LYS A 210 -21.60 -6.07 1.68
CA LYS A 210 -20.90 -4.83 2.06
C LYS A 210 -20.54 -4.90 3.54
N ARG A 211 -19.30 -4.57 3.90
CA ARG A 211 -18.88 -4.55 5.31
C ARG A 211 -19.53 -3.40 6.07
N ARG A 212 -19.99 -3.69 7.30
CA ARG A 212 -20.68 -2.74 8.20
C ARG A 212 -19.90 -1.44 8.47
N HIS A 213 -18.56 -1.47 8.42
CA HIS A 213 -17.72 -0.29 8.73
C HIS A 213 -17.88 0.89 7.76
N GLN A 214 -18.56 0.73 6.62
CA GLN A 214 -18.94 1.87 5.76
C GLN A 214 -19.93 2.85 6.41
N ASN A 215 -20.70 2.43 7.42
CA ASN A 215 -21.71 3.30 8.04
C ASN A 215 -21.17 4.20 9.15
N GLU A 216 -19.97 3.93 9.68
CA GLU A 216 -19.44 4.66 10.85
C GLU A 216 -18.38 5.71 10.47
N ILE A 217 -17.62 5.50 9.38
CA ILE A 217 -16.61 6.48 8.91
C ILE A 217 -17.26 7.70 8.23
N ASN A 218 -18.46 7.55 7.66
CA ASN A 218 -19.26 8.66 7.13
C ASN A 218 -20.01 9.46 8.23
N MET A 219 -19.76 9.19 9.52
CA MET A 219 -20.38 9.90 10.66
C MET A 219 -19.40 10.76 11.45
N GLN A 220 -18.28 11.22 10.86
CA GLN A 220 -17.57 12.38 11.42
C GLN A 220 -18.11 13.67 10.77
N PRO A 221 -18.71 14.59 11.55
CA PRO A 221 -19.20 15.85 11.02
C PRO A 221 -18.02 16.73 10.58
N THR A 222 -18.28 17.49 9.52
CA THR A 222 -17.52 18.61 8.95
C THR A 222 -16.71 19.43 9.95
#